data_AF-A0A3D0Z3F8-F1
#
_entry.id   AF-A0A3D0Z3F8-F1
#
_cell.length_a   1.000
_cell.length_b   1.000
_cell.length_c   1.000
_cell.angle_alpha   90.00
_cell.angle_beta   90.00
_cell.angle_gamma   90.00
#
_symmetry.space_group_name_H-M   'P 1'
#
loop_
_entity.id
_entity.type
_entity.pdbx_description
1 polymer ?
#
loop_
_entity_poly.entity_id
_entity_poly.type
_entity_poly.pdbx_seq_one_letter_code
_entity_poly.pdbx_strand_id
1 'polypeptide(L)' 'MFFMRKLPEAEFEVMKVVWANNPPITTSIIMEQLGNQRNWKAQTIISLLLRLVDRGFLRTEKL' A
#
# COMPACT_ATOMS: atom_id res chain seq x y z
N MET A 1 -23.72 -13.33 7.12
CA MET A 1 -22.31 -13.77 7.28
C MET A 1 -21.42 -12.67 6.70
N PHE A 2 -20.64 -11.97 7.53
CA PHE A 2 -19.68 -10.98 7.04
C PHE A 2 -18.45 -11.71 6.49
N PHE A 3 -18.23 -11.62 5.17
CA PHE A 3 -16.96 -12.07 4.59
C PHE A 3 -15.87 -11.09 5.03
N MET A 4 -15.05 -11.50 6.01
CA MET A 4 -13.83 -10.78 6.35
C MET A 4 -12.92 -10.76 5.12
N ARG A 5 -12.79 -9.59 4.49
CA ARG A 5 -11.87 -9.38 3.36
C ARG A 5 -10.45 -9.46 3.89
N LYS A 6 -9.77 -10.58 3.63
CA LYS A 6 -8.34 -10.70 3.90
C LYS A 6 -7.57 -9.81 2.94
N LEU A 7 -6.51 -9.18 3.44
CA LEU A 7 -5.49 -8.55 2.62
C LEU A 7 -4.65 -9.67 1.98
N PRO A 8 -4.56 -9.76 0.65
CA PRO A 8 -3.54 -10.54 -0.02
C PRO A 8 -2.15 -10.15 0.47
N GLU A 9 -1.19 -11.09 0.40
CA GLU A 9 0.16 -10.90 0.93
C GLU A 9 0.80 -9.57 0.49
N ALA A 10 0.77 -9.26 -0.81
CA ALA A 10 1.37 -8.02 -1.31
C ALA A 10 0.70 -6.74 -0.77
N GLU A 11 -0.62 -6.75 -0.57
CA GLU A 11 -1.33 -5.61 0.02
C GLU A 11 -1.04 -5.50 1.52
N PHE A 12 -0.91 -6.63 2.22
CA PHE A 12 -0.54 -6.67 3.62
C PHE A 12 0.88 -6.14 3.85
N GLU A 13 1.85 -6.52 3.01
CA GLU A 13 3.21 -6.00 3.07
C GLU A 13 3.26 -4.48 2.88
N VAL A 14 2.48 -3.94 1.94
CA VAL A 14 2.34 -2.48 1.76
C VAL A 14 1.71 -1.83 2.99
N MET A 15 0.68 -2.43 3.58
CA MET A 15 0.03 -1.89 4.79
C MET A 15 0.98 -1.88 5.99
N LYS A 16 1.89 -2.85 6.14
CA LYS A 16 2.93 -2.80 7.19
C LYS A 16 3.81 -1.57 7.07
N VAL A 17 4.22 -1.20 5.84
CA VAL A 17 4.97 0.02 5.59
C VAL A 17 4.12 1.25 5.94
N VAL A 18 2.87 1.29 5.50
CA VAL A 18 1.96 2.41 5.81
C VAL A 18 1.78 2.59 7.32
N TRP A 19 1.56 1.52 8.08
CA TRP A 19 1.40 1.59 9.54
C TRP A 19 2.67 1.98 10.29
N ALA A 20 3.85 1.72 9.70
CA ALA A 20 5.13 2.07 10.30
C ALA A 20 5.54 3.53 10.04
N ASN A 21 4.81 4.28 9.22
CA ASN A 21 5.16 5.64 8.81
C ASN A 21 4.00 6.62 9.10
N ASN A 22 4.32 7.90 9.32
CA ASN A 22 3.32 8.94 9.48
C ASN A 22 2.86 9.47 8.11
N PRO A 23 1.56 9.76 7.92
CA PRO A 23 1.08 10.39 6.70
C PRO A 23 1.69 11.81 6.51
N PRO A 24 1.86 12.26 5.25
CA PRO A 24 1.46 11.60 4.01
C PRO A 24 2.42 10.49 3.57
N ILE A 25 1.86 9.35 3.14
CA ILE A 25 2.63 8.24 2.57
C ILE A 25 2.66 8.40 1.05
N THR A 26 3.86 8.38 0.47
CA THR A 26 4.08 8.48 -0.97
C THR A 26 4.58 7.16 -1.55
N THR A 27 4.42 6.97 -2.85
CA THR A 27 4.99 5.83 -3.57
C THR A 27 6.50 5.71 -3.37
N SER A 28 7.21 6.83 -3.23
CA SER A 28 8.66 6.85 -3.02
C SER A 28 9.06 6.19 -1.69
N ILE A 29 8.33 6.49 -0.60
CA ILE A 29 8.59 5.91 0.73
C ILE A 29 8.44 4.39 0.68
N ILE A 30 7.37 3.91 0.04
CA ILE A 30 7.11 2.46 -0.07
C ILE A 30 8.11 1.78 -1.01
N MET A 31 8.55 2.47 -2.07
CA MET A 31 9.60 1.97 -2.96
C MET A 31 10.92 1.77 -2.22
N GLU A 32 11.32 2.73 -1.40
CA GLU A 32 12.55 2.66 -0.61
C GLU A 32 12.51 1.54 0.44
N GLN A 33 11.41 1.44 1.19
CA GLN A 33 11.31 0.49 2.31
C GLN A 33 10.94 -0.94 1.90
N LEU A 34 10.28 -1.14 0.76
CA LEU A 34 9.74 -2.45 0.34
C LEU A 34 9.95 -2.74 -1.15
N GLY A 35 9.65 -1.77 -2.02
CA GLY A 35 9.64 -1.99 -3.47
C GLY A 35 10.99 -2.46 -4.02
N ASN A 36 12.10 -1.85 -3.59
CA ASN A 36 13.45 -2.22 -4.01
C ASN A 36 13.81 -3.65 -3.57
N GLN A 37 13.45 -4.03 -2.34
CA GLN A 37 13.72 -5.37 -1.80
C GLN A 37 12.92 -6.46 -2.53
N ARG A 38 11.68 -6.14 -2.94
CA ARG A 38 10.80 -7.04 -3.70
C ARG A 38 11.01 -6.96 -5.21
N ASN A 39 11.95 -6.13 -5.68
CA ASN A 39 12.18 -5.83 -7.10
C ASN A 39 10.88 -5.42 -7.85
N TRP A 40 10.02 -4.68 -7.15
CA TRP A 40 8.78 -4.15 -7.72
C TRP A 40 9.04 -2.83 -8.44
N LYS A 41 8.36 -2.64 -9.57
CA LYS A 41 8.34 -1.32 -10.25
C LYS A 41 7.40 -0.38 -9.49
N ALA A 42 7.61 0.92 -9.61
CA ALA A 42 6.73 1.94 -9.02
C ALA A 42 5.25 1.73 -9.40
N GLN A 43 4.97 1.31 -10.64
CA GLN A 43 3.61 0.99 -11.10
C GLN A 43 2.94 -0.12 -10.27
N THR A 44 3.70 -1.11 -9.78
CA THR A 44 3.18 -2.17 -8.92
C THR A 44 2.70 -1.58 -7.58
N ILE A 45 3.51 -0.73 -6.94
CA ILE A 45 3.15 -0.04 -5.70
C ILE A 45 1.91 0.83 -5.90
N ILE A 46 1.86 1.60 -6.99
CA ILE A 46 0.70 2.44 -7.32
C ILE A 46 -0.56 1.56 -7.45
N SER A 47 -0.48 0.43 -8.14
CA SER A 47 -1.63 -0.48 -8.28
C SER A 47 -2.08 -1.11 -6.95
N LEU A 48 -1.14 -1.39 -6.03
CA LEU A 48 -1.44 -1.90 -4.68
C LEU A 48 -2.13 -0.82 -3.83
N LEU A 49 -1.61 0.41 -3.86
CA LEU A 49 -2.23 1.54 -3.17
C LEU A 49 -3.64 1.82 -3.69
N LEU A 50 -3.83 1.84 -5.01
CA LEU A 50 -5.16 2.04 -5.60
C LEU A 50 -6.16 0.95 -5.19
N ARG A 51 -5.73 -0.32 -5.12
CA ARG A 51 -6.58 -1.42 -4.61
C ARG A 51 -6.93 -1.25 -3.13
N LEU A 52 -5.97 -0.81 -2.31
CA LEU A 52 -6.21 -0.53 -0.90
C LEU A 52 -7.19 0.64 -0.72
N VAL A 53 -7.13 1.65 -1.59
CA VAL A 53 -8.09 2.76 -1.62
C VAL A 53 -9.48 2.28 -2.04
N ASP A 54 -9.58 1.52 -3.14
CA ASP A 54 -10.85 0.96 -3.64
C ASP A 54 -11.54 0.05 -2.61
N ARG A 55 -10.74 -0.67 -1.81
CA ARG A 55 -11.23 -1.51 -0.71
C ARG A 55 -11.53 -0.74 0.57
N GLY A 56 -11.26 0.57 0.62
CA GLY A 56 -11.55 1.44 1.76
C GLY A 56 -10.54 1.40 2.89
N PHE A 57 -9.35 0.80 2.68
CA PHE A 57 -8.28 0.76 3.68
C PHE A 57 -7.44 2.04 3.73
N LEU A 58 -7.32 2.74 2.60
CA LEU A 58 -6.54 3.98 2.47
C LEU A 58 -7.39 5.08 1.81
N ARG A 59 -6.99 6.34 2.02
CA ARG A 59 -7.52 7.50 1.31
C ARG A 59 -6.34 8.27 0.71
N THR A 60 -6.52 8.78 -0.50
CA THR A 60 -5.58 9.72 -1.12
C THR A 60 -6.05 11.15 -0.87
N GLU A 61 -5.12 12.04 -0.58
CA GLU A 61 -5.37 13.48 -0.52
C GLU A 61 -4.47 14.18 -1.53
N LYS A 62 -5.01 15.19 -2.21
CA LYS A 62 -4.22 16.07 -3.06
C LYS A 62 -3.70 17.18 -2.15
N LEU A 63 -2.37 17.26 -2.04
CA LEU A 63 -1.70 18.38 -1.38
C LEU A 63 -1.93 19.68 -2.15
#